data_AF-A0A2N2U0V3-F1
#
_entry.id   AF-A0A2N2U0V3-F1
#
_cell.length_a   1.000
_cell.length_b   1.000
_cell.length_c   1.000
_cell.angle_alpha   90.00
_cell.angle_beta   90.00
_cell.angle_gamma   90.00
#
_symmetry.space_group_name_H-M   'P 1'
#
loop_
_entity.id
_entity.type
_entity.pdbx_description
1 polymer ?
#
loop_
_entity_poly.entity_id
_entity_poly.type
_entity_poly.pdbx_seq_one_letter_code
_entity_poly.pdbx_strand_id
1 'polypeptide(L)'
;MSRASRRILLGTGILLLLAGLVGLLVWELLSSVLEAKYLTKTAQKMTWEMRPGPSERIRYPGEGPYDVRLGYSKLPDYLARLDQAGWQIDQQAEISREMARVADLGLFLP
;
A
#
# COMPACT_ATOMS: atom_id res chain seq x y z
N MET A 1 -48.92 -23.16 -3.41
CA MET A 1 -48.41 -22.05 -2.57
C MET A 1 -48.93 -20.74 -3.11
N SER A 2 -49.63 -19.94 -2.29
CA SER A 2 -50.14 -18.63 -2.74
C SER A 2 -48.98 -17.70 -3.09
N ARG A 3 -49.19 -16.79 -4.05
CA ARG A 3 -48.16 -15.80 -4.45
C ARG A 3 -47.66 -14.96 -3.27
N ALA A 4 -48.50 -14.76 -2.25
CA ALA A 4 -48.17 -14.05 -1.02
C ALA A 4 -47.18 -14.82 -0.12
N SER A 5 -47.38 -16.12 0.10
CA SER A 5 -46.48 -16.94 0.94
C SER A 5 -45.06 -17.02 0.37
N ARG A 6 -44.93 -17.09 -0.97
CA ARG A 6 -43.62 -17.10 -1.64
C ARG A 6 -42.87 -15.77 -1.47
N ARG A 7 -43.58 -14.64 -1.50
CA ARG A 7 -42.99 -13.30 -1.28
C ARG A 7 -42.51 -13.12 0.15
N ILE A 8 -43.28 -13.60 1.13
CA ILE A 8 -42.90 -13.55 2.55
C ILE A 8 -41.66 -14.41 2.80
N LEU A 9 -41.62 -15.65 2.28
CA LEU A 9 -40.46 -16.52 2.42
C LEU A 9 -39.19 -15.93 1.80
N LEU A 10 -39.31 -15.32 0.62
CA LEU A 10 -38.20 -14.62 -0.02
C LEU A 10 -37.75 -13.40 0.80
N GLY A 11 -38.70 -12.60 1.32
CA GLY A 11 -38.40 -11.45 2.16
C GLY A 11 -37.67 -11.83 3.45
N THR A 12 -38.14 -12.86 4.14
CA THR A 12 -37.48 -13.37 5.35
C THR A 12 -36.09 -13.95 5.03
N GLY A 13 -35.95 -14.67 3.92
CA GLY A 13 -34.65 -15.17 3.47
C GLY A 13 -33.64 -14.05 3.20
N ILE A 14 -34.07 -12.97 2.54
CA ILE A 14 -33.25 -11.79 2.30
C ILE A 14 -32.88 -11.09 3.61
N LEU A 15 -33.82 -10.95 4.54
CA LEU A 15 -33.58 -10.32 5.84
C LEU A 15 -32.51 -11.08 6.65
N LEU A 16 -32.60 -12.41 6.69
CA LEU A 16 -31.61 -13.26 7.38
C LEU A 16 -30.24 -13.16 6.73
N LEU A 17 -30.17 -13.11 5.40
CA LEU A 17 -28.91 -12.95 4.68
C LEU A 17 -28.25 -11.60 4.99
N LEU A 18 -29.05 -10.52 4.99
CA LEU A 18 -28.60 -9.19 5.40
C LEU A 18 -28.09 -9.16 6.84
N ALA A 19 -28.83 -9.75 7.78
CA ALA A 19 -28.39 -9.83 9.18
C ALA A 19 -27.06 -10.60 9.33
N GLY A 20 -26.89 -11.69 8.58
CA GLY A 20 -25.64 -12.44 8.53
C GLY A 20 -24.48 -11.62 7.97
N LEU A 21 -24.69 -10.88 6.88
CA LEU A 21 -23.67 -10.02 6.28
C LEU A 21 -23.25 -8.89 7.24
N VAL A 22 -24.21 -8.27 7.92
CA VAL A 22 -23.93 -7.25 8.94
C VAL A 22 -23.12 -7.83 10.09
N GLY A 23 -23.45 -9.04 10.56
CA GLY A 23 -22.67 -9.74 11.58
C GLY A 23 -21.22 -9.97 11.17
N LEU A 24 -20.98 -10.41 9.92
CA LEU A 24 -19.63 -10.58 9.37
C LEU A 24 -18.87 -9.25 9.27
N LEU A 25 -19.54 -8.18 8.84
CA LEU A 25 -18.94 -6.84 8.77
C LEU A 25 -18.53 -6.33 10.15
N VAL A 26 -19.39 -6.48 11.17
CA VAL A 26 -19.07 -6.08 12.54
C VAL A 26 -17.89 -6.87 13.07
N TRP A 27 -17.85 -8.19 12.83
CA TRP A 27 -16.72 -9.01 13.24
C TRP A 27 -15.40 -8.58 12.58
N GLU A 28 -15.43 -8.27 11.28
CA GLU A 28 -14.24 -7.79 10.56
C GLU A 28 -13.82 -6.38 11.02
N LEU A 29 -14.75 -5.47 11.30
CA LEU A 29 -14.42 -4.15 11.82
C LEU A 29 -13.80 -4.18 13.23
N LEU A 30 -14.16 -5.19 14.03
CA LEU A 30 -13.63 -5.36 15.39
C LEU A 30 -12.29 -6.10 15.42
N SER A 31 -12.08 -7.03 14.48
CA SER A 31 -10.92 -7.93 14.50
C SER A 31 -9.89 -7.65 13.40
N SER A 32 -10.30 -6.98 12.31
CA SER A 32 -9.52 -6.65 11.12
C SER A 32 -8.75 -7.85 10.53
N VAL A 33 -9.27 -9.07 10.70
CA VAL A 33 -8.54 -10.30 10.38
C VAL A 33 -8.33 -10.45 8.88
N LEU A 34 -9.37 -10.20 8.07
CA LEU A 34 -9.28 -10.35 6.62
C LEU A 34 -8.47 -9.20 6.01
N GLU A 35 -8.72 -7.97 6.45
CA GLU A 35 -8.00 -6.78 6.01
C GLU A 35 -6.52 -6.88 6.31
N ALA A 36 -6.14 -7.16 7.56
CA ALA A 36 -4.74 -7.29 7.97
C ALA A 36 -4.04 -8.41 7.21
N LYS A 37 -4.70 -9.56 6.98
CA LYS A 37 -4.14 -10.66 6.20
C LYS A 37 -3.87 -10.25 4.75
N TYR A 38 -4.79 -9.50 4.14
CA TYR A 38 -4.63 -9.03 2.76
C TYR A 38 -3.51 -7.97 2.65
N LEU A 39 -3.52 -6.98 3.54
CA LEU A 39 -2.50 -5.93 3.60
C LEU A 39 -1.12 -6.52 3.88
N THR A 40 -0.99 -7.44 4.84
CA THR A 40 0.27 -8.12 5.16
C THR A 40 0.82 -8.88 3.96
N LYS A 41 -0.03 -9.66 3.27
CA LYS A 41 0.39 -10.40 2.07
C LYS A 41 0.86 -9.47 0.94
N THR A 42 0.30 -8.26 0.87
CA THR A 42 0.69 -7.26 -0.12
C THR A 42 1.99 -6.58 0.28
N ALA A 43 2.13 -6.18 1.55
CA ALA A 43 3.33 -5.58 2.11
C ALA A 43 4.54 -6.52 2.04
N GLN A 44 4.35 -7.83 2.20
CA GLN A 44 5.42 -8.83 2.02
C GLN A 44 6.05 -8.82 0.62
N LYS A 45 5.33 -8.34 -0.40
CA LYS A 45 5.84 -8.18 -1.76
C LYS A 45 6.50 -6.82 -1.99
N MET A 46 6.30 -5.88 -1.07
CA MET A 46 6.96 -4.58 -1.10
C MET A 46 8.37 -4.76 -0.53
N THR A 47 9.26 -5.25 -1.37
CA THR A 47 10.68 -5.42 -1.03
C THR A 47 11.54 -4.38 -1.74
N TRP A 48 12.83 -4.37 -1.41
CA TRP A 48 13.88 -3.64 -2.10
C TRP A 48 15.13 -4.51 -2.15
N GLU A 49 16.00 -4.25 -3.11
CA GLU A 49 17.30 -4.90 -3.21
C GLU A 49 18.36 -3.89 -3.66
N MET A 50 19.60 -4.08 -3.23
CA MET A 50 20.72 -3.28 -3.73
C MET A 50 21.07 -3.75 -5.13
N ARG A 51 21.09 -2.83 -6.09
CA ARG A 51 21.58 -3.10 -7.44
C ARG A 51 22.76 -2.20 -7.77
N PRO A 52 23.69 -2.67 -8.62
CA PRO A 52 24.75 -1.82 -9.16
C PRO A 52 24.18 -0.65 -9.96
N GLY A 53 24.78 0.53 -9.79
CA GLY A 53 24.41 1.75 -10.50
C GLY A 53 23.21 2.50 -9.90
N PRO A 54 22.77 3.59 -10.57
CA PRO A 54 21.60 4.34 -10.18
C PRO A 54 20.31 3.52 -10.38
N SER A 55 19.38 3.65 -9.43
CA SER A 55 18.10 2.98 -9.49
C SER A 55 17.11 3.71 -10.40
N GLU A 56 16.52 2.99 -11.36
CA GLU A 56 15.43 3.51 -12.21
C GLU A 56 14.11 3.73 -11.45
N ARG A 57 13.98 3.13 -10.26
CA ARG A 57 12.76 3.16 -9.45
C ARG A 57 12.95 3.85 -8.11
N ILE A 58 14.01 4.64 -7.96
CA ILE A 58 14.18 5.45 -6.75
C ILE A 58 12.99 6.40 -6.57
N ARG A 59 12.54 6.53 -5.32
CA ARG A 59 11.56 7.50 -4.88
C ARG A 59 12.17 8.26 -3.71
N TYR A 60 12.51 9.53 -3.93
CA TYR A 60 13.06 10.36 -2.87
C TYR A 60 11.93 10.84 -1.95
N PRO A 61 12.18 10.94 -0.63
CA PRO A 61 11.18 11.46 0.31
C PRO A 61 10.77 12.90 -0.05
N GLY A 62 9.50 13.21 0.18
CA GLY A 62 8.92 14.53 -0.09
C GLY A 62 9.27 15.57 0.99
N GLU A 63 8.35 16.51 1.22
CA GLU A 63 8.51 17.60 2.20
C GLU A 63 8.04 17.21 3.62
N GLY A 64 8.23 15.96 4.02
CA GLY A 64 7.95 15.54 5.40
C GLY A 64 8.79 16.36 6.38
N PRO A 65 8.27 16.75 7.57
CA PRO A 65 9.04 17.54 8.54
C PRO A 65 10.38 16.89 8.92
N TYR A 66 10.39 15.56 8.98
CA TYR A 66 11.60 14.77 9.23
C TYR A 66 12.51 14.71 8.00
N ASP A 67 11.96 14.52 6.81
CA ASP A 67 12.72 14.46 5.57
C ASP A 67 13.47 15.77 5.31
N VAL A 68 12.81 16.91 5.57
CA VAL A 68 13.43 18.23 5.43
C VAL A 68 14.48 18.45 6.51
N ARG A 69 14.16 18.13 7.78
CA ARG A 69 15.07 18.35 8.91
C ARG A 69 16.32 17.49 8.82
N LEU A 70 16.19 16.24 8.37
CA LEU A 70 17.30 15.30 8.19
C LEU A 70 17.98 15.46 6.82
N GLY A 71 17.39 16.25 5.92
CA GLY A 71 17.95 16.54 4.60
C GLY A 71 17.68 15.48 3.53
N TYR A 72 16.82 14.49 3.79
CA TYR A 72 16.43 13.49 2.79
C TYR A 72 15.74 14.09 1.58
N SER A 73 14.95 15.16 1.75
CA SER A 73 14.31 15.87 0.64
C SER A 73 15.32 16.52 -0.33
N LYS A 74 16.57 16.72 0.12
CA LYS A 74 17.65 17.36 -0.66
C LYS A 74 18.59 16.36 -1.33
N LEU A 75 18.35 15.05 -1.17
CA LEU A 75 19.16 14.00 -1.80
C LEU A 75 19.27 14.16 -3.32
N PRO A 76 18.21 14.48 -4.08
CA PRO A 76 18.32 14.70 -5.52
C PRO A 76 19.36 15.78 -5.87
N ASP A 77 19.35 16.90 -5.14
CA ASP A 77 20.27 18.01 -5.36
C ASP A 77 21.72 17.64 -5.01
N TYR A 78 21.91 16.90 -3.92
CA TYR A 78 23.25 16.46 -3.51
C TYR A 78 23.84 15.47 -4.51
N LEU A 79 23.04 14.51 -4.97
CA LEU A 79 23.48 13.52 -5.95
C LEU A 79 23.80 14.18 -7.30
N ALA A 80 23.00 15.16 -7.74
CA ALA A 80 23.30 15.91 -8.96
C ALA A 80 24.64 16.68 -8.89
N ARG A 81 24.96 17.26 -7.72
CA ARG A 81 26.26 17.94 -7.52
C ARG A 81 27.44 16.98 -7.46
N LEU A 82 27.24 15.80 -6.87
CA LEU A 82 28.25 14.74 -6.81
C LEU A 82 28.56 14.21 -8.22
N ASP A 83 27.53 13.99 -9.02
CA ASP A 83 27.67 13.59 -10.43
C ASP A 83 28.47 14.61 -11.24
N GLN A 84 28.17 15.91 -11.09
CA GLN A 84 28.95 17.00 -11.71
C GLN A 84 30.41 17.05 -11.25
N ALA A 85 30.69 16.62 -10.02
CA ALA A 85 32.04 16.54 -9.46
C ALA A 85 32.77 15.24 -9.85
N GLY A 86 32.16 14.39 -10.70
CA GLY A 86 32.76 13.15 -11.21
C GLY A 86 32.54 11.93 -10.31
N TRP A 87 31.68 12.03 -9.28
CA TRP A 87 31.32 10.90 -8.44
C TRP A 87 30.14 10.13 -9.03
N GLN A 88 30.19 8.81 -8.98
CA GLN A 88 29.13 7.94 -9.50
C GLN A 88 28.51 7.10 -8.39
N ILE A 89 27.24 6.74 -8.61
CA ILE A 89 26.52 5.81 -7.73
C ILE A 89 27.00 4.40 -8.05
N ASP A 90 27.75 3.79 -7.12
CA ASP A 90 28.22 2.41 -7.26
C ASP A 90 27.07 1.40 -7.11
N GLN A 91 26.23 1.60 -6.09
CA GLN A 91 25.02 0.80 -5.87
C GLN A 91 23.89 1.65 -5.29
N GLN A 92 22.66 1.33 -5.65
CA GLN A 92 21.46 1.96 -5.11
C GLN A 92 20.36 0.93 -4.84
N ALA A 93 19.57 1.19 -3.80
CA ALA A 93 18.39 0.40 -3.52
C ALA A 93 17.36 0.60 -4.64
N GLU A 94 16.86 -0.51 -5.19
CA GLU A 94 15.77 -0.51 -6.15
C GLU A 94 14.55 -1.20 -5.54
N ILE A 95 13.48 -0.43 -5.37
CA ILE A 95 12.22 -0.92 -4.81
C ILE A 95 11.52 -1.87 -5.80
N SER A 96 10.78 -2.84 -5.27
CA SER A 96 9.91 -3.75 -6.04
C SER A 96 8.84 -3.00 -6.85
N ARG A 97 8.25 -3.67 -7.85
CA ARG A 97 7.23 -3.03 -8.72
C ARG A 97 5.97 -2.74 -7.93
N GLU A 98 5.66 -3.63 -7.00
CA GLU A 98 4.57 -3.54 -6.05
C GLU A 98 4.73 -2.31 -5.15
N MET A 99 5.92 -2.11 -4.58
CA MET A 99 6.20 -0.91 -3.77
C MET A 99 6.13 0.37 -4.60
N ALA A 100 6.69 0.38 -5.82
CA ALA A 100 6.59 1.54 -6.72
C ALA A 100 5.13 1.91 -7.02
N ARG A 101 4.26 0.93 -7.30
CA ARG A 101 2.83 1.17 -7.53
C ARG A 101 2.14 1.78 -6.31
N VAL A 102 2.53 1.38 -5.11
CA VAL A 102 1.99 1.96 -3.86
C VAL A 102 2.42 3.42 -3.69
N ALA A 103 3.68 3.74 -3.98
CA ALA A 103 4.13 5.14 -4.03
C ALA A 103 3.36 5.96 -5.07
N ASP A 104 3.10 5.41 -6.25
CA ASP A 104 2.35 6.10 -7.31
C ASP A 104 0.88 6.36 -6.93
N LEU A 105 0.33 5.63 -5.95
CA LEU A 105 -0.99 5.90 -5.33
C LEU A 105 -0.94 7.03 -4.28
N GLY A 106 0.25 7.59 -4.00
CA GLY A 106 0.45 8.59 -2.95
C GLY A 106 0.46 8.02 -1.54
N LEU A 107 0.62 6.70 -1.39
CA LEU A 107 0.73 6.04 -0.10
C LEU A 107 2.19 6.04 0.38
N PHE A 108 2.36 6.04 1.70
CA PHE A 108 3.68 5.89 2.31
C PHE A 108 4.21 4.47 2.12
N LEU A 109 5.49 4.38 1.78
CA LEU A 109 6.18 3.10 1.65
C LEU A 109 6.48 2.54 3.06
N PRO A 110 6.38 1.21 3.23
CA PRO A 110 6.67 0.54 4.50
C PRO A 110 8.17 0.53 4.85
#